data_AF-A0A932WZU2-F1
#
_entry.id   AF-A0A932WZU2-F1
#
_cell.length_a   1.000
_cell.length_b   1.000
_cell.length_c   1.000
_cell.angle_alpha   90.00
_cell.angle_beta   90.00
_cell.angle_gamma   90.00
#
_symmetry.space_group_name_H-M   'P 1'
#
loop_
_entity.id
_entity.type
_entity.pdbx_description
1 polymer ?
#
loop_
_entity_poly.entity_id
_entity_poly.type
_entity_poly.pdbx_seq_one_letter_code
_entity_poly.pdbx_strand_id
1 'polypeptide(L)'
;MKRRLLYRNLIATTVAVMGVVLLDGCAGSSVHRRLDFQPGVRVILAVDRRKAGAVDAARMEAARAVLENRITGLEVASQLTRRGEGGFELLLPAGVNVDRVVRILTVTAQLEFRWLKSVQSKRNPTARYRMEVAHSGRGQPGTYTFYEGDKPVPEQKILNQSPLILTGRDLEPTSAQDTDLQTGEIVVTFKLKPQGTRIFANFTRQHVDEMLAIVLDGKIIVVPCINEPITDGQGLILGGFKTPQEARDLAVRLNSGPLPAPLRVVKREKVGARLPPPGENAPQRR
;
A
#
# COMPACT_ATOMS: atom_id res chain seq x y z
N MET A 1 -9.73 55.61 -44.24
CA MET A 1 -10.45 54.31 -44.20
C MET A 1 -10.10 53.50 -45.45
N LYS A 2 -9.45 52.33 -45.28
CA LYS A 2 -9.26 51.20 -46.25
C LYS A 2 -7.83 50.62 -46.16
N ARG A 3 -7.62 49.70 -45.22
CA ARG A 3 -6.58 48.66 -45.27
C ARG A 3 -7.09 47.40 -44.53
N ARG A 4 -8.13 46.78 -45.09
CA ARG A 4 -8.57 45.42 -44.73
C ARG A 4 -8.70 44.62 -46.03
N LEU A 5 -7.57 44.31 -46.69
CA LEU A 5 -7.62 43.53 -47.94
C LEU A 5 -6.35 42.72 -48.27
N LEU A 6 -5.51 42.37 -47.26
CA LEU A 6 -4.28 41.61 -47.49
C LEU A 6 -4.19 40.25 -46.78
N TYR A 7 -5.16 39.87 -45.94
CA TYR A 7 -5.12 38.61 -45.17
C TYR A 7 -6.00 37.47 -45.71
N ARG A 8 -6.56 37.59 -46.93
CA ARG A 8 -7.47 36.56 -47.49
C ARG A 8 -6.82 35.60 -48.50
N ASN A 9 -5.57 35.85 -48.92
CA ASN A 9 -4.87 35.02 -49.92
C ASN A 9 -3.70 34.18 -49.34
N LEU A 10 -3.41 34.27 -48.04
CA LEU A 10 -2.35 33.44 -47.42
C LEU A 10 -2.88 32.10 -46.88
N ILE A 11 -4.20 31.96 -46.72
CA ILE A 11 -4.85 30.75 -46.18
C ILE A 11 -5.17 29.72 -47.27
N ALA A 12 -5.23 30.14 -48.55
CA ALA A 12 -5.55 29.25 -49.66
C ALA A 12 -4.36 28.41 -50.16
N THR A 13 -3.12 28.83 -49.90
CA THR A 13 -1.91 28.15 -50.39
C THR A 13 -1.36 27.08 -49.45
N THR A 14 -1.69 27.13 -48.15
CA THR A 14 -1.28 26.09 -47.18
C THR A 14 -2.18 24.85 -47.21
N VAL A 15 -3.39 24.94 -47.75
CA VAL A 15 -4.31 23.79 -47.86
C VAL A 15 -3.99 22.88 -49.06
N ALA A 16 -3.23 23.35 -50.04
CA ALA A 16 -2.89 22.57 -51.24
C ALA A 16 -1.75 21.54 -51.06
N VAL A 17 -0.99 21.61 -49.96
CA VAL A 17 0.06 20.60 -49.63
C VAL A 17 -0.53 19.42 -48.84
N MET A 18 -1.78 19.54 -48.36
CA MET A 18 -2.48 18.50 -47.60
C MET A 18 -3.32 17.54 -48.49
N GLY A 19 -3.12 17.56 -49.81
CA GLY A 19 -3.98 16.87 -50.78
C GLY A 19 -3.34 15.75 -51.62
N VAL A 20 -2.02 15.51 -51.55
CA VAL A 20 -1.33 14.56 -52.47
C VAL A 20 -0.27 13.71 -51.74
N VAL A 21 -0.60 13.19 -50.56
CA VAL A 21 0.10 12.02 -49.98
C VAL A 21 -0.95 11.06 -49.43
N LEU A 22 -1.72 10.50 -50.36
CA LEU A 22 -2.37 9.20 -50.20
C LEU A 22 -1.71 8.27 -51.23
N LEU A 23 -1.58 7.00 -50.85
CA LEU A 23 -1.04 5.87 -51.60
C LEU A 23 0.43 5.52 -51.27
N ASP A 24 0.65 5.08 -50.04
CA ASP A 24 1.37 3.83 -49.80
C ASP A 24 1.15 3.38 -48.34
N GLY A 25 0.81 2.10 -48.15
CA GLY A 25 1.02 1.43 -46.86
C GLY A 25 -0.23 0.98 -46.10
N CYS A 26 -0.71 -0.21 -46.49
CA CYS A 26 -1.11 -1.29 -45.59
C CYS A 26 -2.26 -1.07 -44.58
N ALA A 27 -3.43 -1.61 -44.99
CA ALA A 27 -4.23 -2.57 -44.21
C ALA A 27 -4.04 -2.52 -42.68
N GLY A 28 -4.85 -1.68 -42.03
CA GLY A 28 -5.15 -1.78 -40.59
C GLY A 28 -5.96 -3.04 -40.32
N SER A 29 -5.32 -4.19 -40.40
CA SER A 29 -5.84 -5.46 -39.90
C SER A 29 -6.10 -5.30 -38.41
N SER A 30 -7.27 -5.76 -37.98
CA SER A 30 -7.66 -5.90 -36.59
C SER A 30 -6.74 -6.93 -35.94
N VAL A 31 -5.56 -6.49 -35.53
CA VAL A 31 -4.63 -7.27 -34.73
C VAL A 31 -5.35 -7.51 -33.41
N HIS A 32 -5.97 -8.69 -33.30
CA HIS A 32 -6.17 -9.34 -32.02
C HIS A 32 -4.82 -9.23 -31.32
N ARG A 33 -4.73 -8.39 -30.28
CA ARG A 33 -3.58 -8.36 -29.38
C ARG A 33 -3.34 -9.81 -29.02
N ARG A 34 -2.32 -10.40 -29.63
CA ARG A 34 -1.83 -11.70 -29.21
C ARG A 34 -1.59 -11.52 -27.72
N LEU A 35 -2.19 -12.38 -26.91
CA LEU A 35 -1.86 -12.45 -25.49
C LEU A 35 -0.37 -12.72 -25.45
N ASP A 36 0.42 -11.67 -25.23
CA ASP A 36 1.83 -11.80 -24.88
C ASP A 36 1.85 -12.41 -23.47
N PHE A 37 1.71 -13.73 -23.43
CA PHE A 37 1.91 -14.51 -22.23
C PHE A 37 3.40 -14.45 -21.92
N GLN A 38 3.79 -13.53 -21.04
CA GLN A 38 5.12 -13.54 -20.48
C GLN A 38 5.26 -14.79 -19.60
N PRO A 39 6.33 -15.59 -19.74
CA PRO A 39 6.62 -16.67 -18.82
C PRO A 39 6.70 -16.11 -17.39
N GLY A 40 6.06 -16.80 -16.45
CA GLY A 40 5.83 -16.21 -15.14
C GLY A 40 5.19 -17.14 -14.12
N VAL A 41 4.67 -16.56 -13.06
CA VAL A 41 3.98 -17.29 -11.98
C VAL A 41 2.57 -16.74 -11.86
N ARG A 42 1.59 -17.62 -12.05
CA ARG A 42 0.19 -17.33 -11.78
C ARG A 42 -0.12 -17.64 -10.32
N VAL A 43 -0.64 -16.66 -9.62
CA VAL A 43 -1.08 -16.76 -8.23
C VAL A 43 -2.59 -16.53 -8.17
N ILE A 44 -3.29 -17.48 -7.58
CA ILE A 44 -4.73 -17.39 -7.36
C ILE A 44 -4.96 -16.99 -5.90
N LEU A 45 -5.58 -15.82 -5.72
CA LEU A 45 -5.97 -15.27 -4.42
C LEU A 45 -7.48 -15.44 -4.23
N ALA A 46 -7.90 -15.74 -3.01
CA ALA A 46 -9.31 -15.72 -2.64
C ALA A 46 -9.49 -15.06 -1.28
N VAL A 47 -10.66 -14.47 -1.07
CA VAL A 47 -11.04 -13.96 0.25
C VAL A 47 -11.09 -15.10 1.26
N ASP A 48 -10.47 -14.89 2.42
CA ASP A 48 -10.59 -15.78 3.55
C ASP A 48 -11.97 -15.58 4.22
N ARG A 49 -12.97 -16.30 3.71
CA ARG A 49 -14.36 -16.29 4.20
C ARG A 49 -14.51 -16.73 5.66
N ARG A 50 -13.47 -17.30 6.28
CA ARG A 50 -13.49 -17.61 7.72
C ARG A 50 -13.30 -16.36 8.56
N LYS A 51 -12.67 -15.33 8.00
CA LYS A 51 -12.28 -14.09 8.69
C LYS A 51 -13.04 -12.87 8.17
N ALA A 52 -13.32 -12.82 6.87
CA ALA A 52 -14.28 -11.89 6.30
C ALA A 52 -15.65 -12.56 6.30
N GLY A 53 -16.65 -11.94 6.94
CA GLY A 53 -18.05 -12.36 6.85
C GLY A 53 -18.60 -12.29 5.42
N ALA A 54 -19.80 -11.74 5.22
CA ALA A 54 -20.34 -11.59 3.87
C ALA A 54 -19.39 -10.75 2.99
N VAL A 55 -19.08 -11.28 1.81
CA VAL A 55 -18.25 -10.61 0.79
C VAL A 55 -19.19 -10.15 -0.32
N ASP A 56 -19.44 -8.85 -0.37
CA ASP A 56 -20.24 -8.23 -1.43
C ASP A 56 -19.34 -7.70 -2.58
N ALA A 57 -19.99 -7.29 -3.66
CA ALA A 57 -19.29 -6.76 -4.85
C ALA A 57 -18.48 -5.49 -4.53
N ALA A 58 -18.96 -4.62 -3.64
CA ALA A 58 -18.28 -3.37 -3.29
C ALA A 58 -16.98 -3.61 -2.53
N ARG A 59 -16.97 -4.57 -1.60
CA ARG A 59 -15.77 -5.02 -0.88
C ARG A 59 -14.75 -5.66 -1.81
N MET A 60 -15.22 -6.42 -2.80
CA MET A 60 -14.34 -6.99 -3.82
C MET A 60 -13.70 -5.92 -4.70
N GLU A 61 -14.46 -4.90 -5.10
CA GLU A 61 -13.93 -3.79 -5.88
C GLU A 61 -12.92 -2.97 -5.07
N ALA A 62 -13.25 -2.67 -3.81
CA ALA A 62 -12.30 -2.02 -2.90
C ALA A 62 -11.03 -2.85 -2.69
N ALA A 63 -11.14 -4.19 -2.55
CA ALA A 63 -9.99 -5.07 -2.46
C ALA A 63 -9.15 -5.04 -3.74
N ARG A 64 -9.79 -5.01 -4.92
CA ARG A 64 -9.11 -4.87 -6.20
C ARG A 64 -8.29 -3.59 -6.26
N ALA A 65 -8.89 -2.45 -5.94
CA ALA A 65 -8.22 -1.16 -5.94
C ALA A 65 -7.01 -1.13 -4.99
N VAL A 66 -7.15 -1.70 -3.78
CA VAL A 66 -6.01 -1.83 -2.84
C VAL A 66 -4.89 -2.69 -3.43
N LEU A 67 -5.22 -3.82 -4.06
CA LEU A 67 -4.22 -4.69 -4.70
C LEU A 67 -3.51 -3.99 -5.86
N GLU A 68 -4.24 -3.26 -6.71
CA GLU A 68 -3.66 -2.51 -7.84
C GLU A 68 -2.72 -1.40 -7.35
N ASN A 69 -3.10 -0.68 -6.30
CA ASN A 69 -2.23 0.33 -5.67
C ASN A 69 -0.95 -0.30 -5.11
N ARG A 70 -1.05 -1.46 -4.46
CA ARG A 70 0.13 -2.18 -3.94
C ARG A 70 1.04 -2.67 -5.05
N ILE A 71 0.47 -3.23 -6.12
CA ILE A 71 1.20 -3.68 -7.31
C ILE A 71 1.99 -2.51 -7.91
N THR A 72 1.31 -1.37 -8.07
CA THR A 72 1.92 -0.14 -8.59
C THR A 72 3.07 0.30 -7.69
N GLY A 73 2.87 0.35 -6.37
CA GLY A 73 3.91 0.73 -5.41
C GLY A 73 5.08 -0.25 -5.30
N LEU A 74 4.90 -1.50 -5.73
CA LEU A 74 5.97 -2.48 -5.83
C LEU A 74 6.81 -2.35 -7.11
N GLU A 75 6.35 -1.55 -8.08
CA GLU A 75 7.00 -1.38 -9.38
C GLU A 75 7.17 -2.71 -10.13
N VAL A 76 6.25 -3.65 -9.87
CA VAL A 76 6.25 -4.98 -10.50
C VAL A 76 5.24 -4.99 -11.63
N ALA A 77 5.73 -5.18 -12.86
CA ALA A 77 4.89 -5.38 -14.04
C ALA A 77 4.04 -6.65 -13.88
N SER A 78 2.78 -6.51 -13.47
CA SER A 78 1.90 -7.65 -13.22
C SER A 78 0.49 -7.39 -13.71
N GLN A 79 -0.27 -8.46 -13.91
CA GLN A 79 -1.66 -8.38 -14.35
C GLN A 79 -2.58 -8.93 -13.27
N LEU A 80 -3.54 -8.12 -12.83
CA LEU A 80 -4.55 -8.50 -11.84
C LEU A 80 -5.92 -8.62 -12.52
N THR A 81 -6.46 -9.83 -12.59
CA THR A 81 -7.80 -10.10 -13.13
C THR A 81 -8.72 -10.61 -12.02
N ARG A 82 -10.02 -10.26 -12.09
CA ARG A 82 -11.00 -10.79 -11.15
C ARG A 82 -11.28 -12.25 -11.51
N ARG A 83 -11.34 -13.13 -10.51
CA ARG A 83 -11.62 -14.55 -10.67
C ARG A 83 -12.90 -14.93 -9.91
N GLY A 84 -14.00 -15.10 -10.66
CA GLY A 84 -15.31 -15.42 -10.08
C GLY A 84 -15.77 -14.37 -9.07
N GLU A 85 -16.61 -14.78 -8.12
CA GLU A 85 -17.23 -13.84 -7.18
C GLU A 85 -16.30 -13.40 -6.03
N GLY A 86 -15.33 -14.23 -5.63
CA GLY A 86 -14.58 -14.05 -4.38
C GLY A 86 -13.07 -14.16 -4.49
N GLY A 87 -12.49 -14.00 -5.68
CA GLY A 87 -11.05 -14.14 -5.87
C GLY A 87 -10.45 -13.27 -6.96
N PHE A 88 -9.13 -13.33 -7.02
CA PHE A 88 -8.30 -12.63 -7.99
C PHE A 88 -7.27 -13.59 -8.57
N GLU A 89 -6.92 -13.38 -9.83
CA GLU A 89 -5.81 -14.01 -10.49
C GLU A 89 -4.74 -12.96 -10.74
N LEU A 90 -3.53 -13.23 -10.26
CA LEU A 90 -2.37 -12.38 -10.37
C LEU A 90 -1.31 -13.09 -11.22
N LEU A 91 -0.94 -12.49 -12.34
CA LEU A 91 0.17 -12.96 -13.16
C LEU A 91 1.41 -12.11 -12.87
N LEU A 92 2.45 -12.76 -12.35
CA LEU A 92 3.75 -12.17 -12.05
C LEU A 92 4.78 -12.61 -13.11
N PRO A 93 5.71 -11.72 -13.52
CA PRO A 93 6.73 -12.07 -14.49
C PRO A 93 7.80 -12.96 -13.85
N ALA A 94 8.55 -13.68 -14.68
CA ALA A 94 9.68 -14.46 -14.21
C ALA A 94 10.75 -13.58 -13.54
N GLY A 95 11.46 -14.11 -12.54
CA GLY A 95 12.54 -13.41 -11.83
C GLY A 95 12.08 -12.57 -10.62
N VAL A 96 10.77 -12.34 -10.47
CA VAL A 96 10.22 -11.66 -9.29
C VAL A 96 10.18 -12.61 -8.09
N ASN A 97 10.50 -12.08 -6.91
CA ASN A 97 10.28 -12.81 -5.65
C ASN A 97 8.77 -12.87 -5.34
N VAL A 98 8.14 -13.96 -5.80
CA VAL A 98 6.70 -14.20 -5.67
C VAL A 98 6.26 -14.19 -4.20
N ASP A 99 7.03 -14.80 -3.31
CA ASP A 99 6.67 -14.86 -1.89
C ASP A 99 6.61 -13.48 -1.24
N ARG A 100 7.59 -12.61 -1.55
CA ARG A 100 7.58 -11.23 -1.09
C ARG A 100 6.35 -10.48 -1.62
N VAL A 101 6.10 -10.53 -2.93
CA VAL A 101 4.96 -9.82 -3.54
C VAL A 101 3.65 -10.29 -2.94
N VAL A 102 3.44 -11.61 -2.88
CA VAL A 102 2.23 -12.19 -2.31
C VAL A 102 2.04 -11.76 -0.86
N ARG A 103 3.09 -11.79 -0.03
CA ARG A 103 3.03 -11.33 1.36
C ARG A 103 2.58 -9.87 1.47
N ILE A 104 3.10 -8.99 0.62
CA ILE A 104 2.72 -7.57 0.62
C ILE A 104 1.26 -7.38 0.17
N LEU A 105 0.80 -8.19 -0.77
CA LEU A 105 -0.58 -8.14 -1.28
C LEU A 105 -1.62 -8.73 -0.32
N THR A 106 -1.29 -9.79 0.41
CA THR A 106 -2.26 -10.51 1.25
C THR A 106 -2.32 -10.02 2.70
N VAL A 107 -1.23 -9.48 3.24
CA VAL A 107 -1.21 -8.98 4.62
C VAL A 107 -2.07 -7.73 4.72
N THR A 108 -2.89 -7.65 5.78
CA THR A 108 -3.67 -6.45 6.06
C THR A 108 -2.73 -5.28 6.38
N ALA A 109 -3.23 -4.06 6.33
CA ALA A 109 -2.43 -2.87 6.65
C ALA A 109 -3.26 -1.99 7.58
N GLN A 110 -3.82 -2.63 8.62
CA GLN A 110 -4.69 -1.94 9.56
C GLN A 110 -3.80 -1.19 10.55
N LEU A 111 -3.52 0.06 10.20
CA LEU A 111 -2.83 1.00 11.06
C LEU A 111 -3.86 1.68 11.98
N GLU A 112 -3.58 1.69 13.28
CA GLU A 112 -4.36 2.39 14.29
C GLU A 112 -3.44 3.20 15.20
N PHE A 113 -3.89 4.41 15.55
CA PHE A 113 -3.29 5.22 16.60
C PHE A 113 -4.21 5.13 17.80
N ARG A 114 -3.73 4.56 18.91
CA ARG A 114 -4.55 4.34 20.11
C ARG A 114 -3.95 5.02 21.32
N TRP A 115 -4.77 5.68 22.12
CA TRP A 115 -4.32 6.31 23.35
C TRP A 115 -4.18 5.29 24.48
N LEU A 116 -3.00 5.16 25.07
CA LEU A 116 -2.77 4.24 26.19
C LEU A 116 -3.20 4.84 27.54
N LYS A 117 -4.47 5.26 27.65
CA LYS A 117 -5.02 5.95 28.83
C LYS A 117 -4.77 5.24 30.16
N SER A 118 -4.83 3.91 30.14
CA SER A 118 -4.69 3.06 31.34
C SER A 118 -3.24 2.70 31.66
N VAL A 119 -2.27 3.15 30.86
CA VAL A 119 -0.84 2.88 31.05
C VAL A 119 -0.17 4.09 31.71
N GLN A 120 0.75 3.81 32.62
CA GLN A 120 1.48 4.82 33.39
C GLN A 120 2.27 5.73 32.45
N SER A 121 2.12 7.03 32.68
CA SER A 121 2.82 8.08 31.95
C SER A 121 3.19 9.21 32.90
N LYS A 122 3.95 10.20 32.43
CA LYS A 122 4.32 11.36 33.24
C LYS A 122 3.08 12.13 33.72
N ARG A 123 2.06 12.27 32.87
CA ARG A 123 0.80 12.92 33.22
C ARG A 123 -0.11 12.04 34.10
N ASN A 124 -0.05 10.72 33.93
CA ASN A 124 -0.86 9.77 34.69
C ASN A 124 0.02 8.68 35.35
N PRO A 125 0.76 9.01 36.43
CA PRO A 125 1.70 8.08 37.05
C PRO A 125 1.00 6.97 37.85
N THR A 126 -0.27 7.16 38.22
CA THR A 126 -1.07 6.21 39.02
C THR A 126 -1.95 5.30 38.16
N ALA A 127 -1.76 5.31 36.83
CA ALA A 127 -2.51 4.45 35.94
C ALA A 127 -2.30 2.96 36.29
N ARG A 128 -3.32 2.16 35.95
CA ARG A 128 -3.43 0.74 36.34
C ARG A 128 -2.27 -0.12 35.82
N TYR A 129 -1.78 0.17 34.62
CA TYR A 129 -0.79 -0.67 33.95
C TYR A 129 0.57 0.00 33.89
N ARG A 130 1.62 -0.74 34.22
CA ARG A 130 3.00 -0.34 33.95
C ARG A 130 3.45 -0.94 32.61
N MET A 131 4.25 -0.20 31.86
CA MET A 131 4.87 -0.69 30.63
C MET A 131 6.37 -0.79 30.83
N GLU A 132 6.95 -1.91 30.39
CA GLU A 132 8.38 -2.09 30.23
C GLU A 132 8.70 -2.24 28.75
N VAL A 133 9.80 -1.62 28.33
CA VAL A 133 10.28 -1.71 26.95
C VAL A 133 11.62 -2.43 26.96
N ALA A 134 11.61 -3.66 26.46
CA ALA A 134 12.86 -4.35 26.15
C ALA A 134 13.33 -3.85 24.78
N HIS A 135 14.46 -3.14 24.77
CA HIS A 135 15.14 -2.76 23.54
C HIS A 135 16.12 -3.86 23.18
N SER A 136 15.88 -4.54 22.06
CA SER A 136 16.72 -5.67 21.62
C SER A 136 18.00 -5.22 20.88
N GLY A 137 18.38 -3.95 20.99
CA GLY A 137 19.51 -3.33 20.27
C GLY A 137 19.07 -2.36 19.16
N ARG A 138 20.05 -1.71 18.50
CA ARG A 138 19.83 -0.75 17.40
C ARG A 138 18.95 -1.38 16.31
N GLY A 139 17.91 -0.68 15.88
CA GLY A 139 17.06 -1.11 14.77
C GLY A 139 16.24 -2.38 15.03
N GLN A 140 15.90 -2.72 16.28
CA GLN A 140 14.90 -3.76 16.59
C GLN A 140 13.63 -3.14 17.19
N PRO A 141 12.43 -3.62 16.83
CA PRO A 141 11.20 -3.10 17.41
C PRO A 141 11.21 -3.35 18.91
N GLY A 142 10.86 -2.32 19.68
CA GLY A 142 10.71 -2.45 21.12
C GLY A 142 9.71 -3.56 21.44
N THR A 143 10.07 -4.46 22.34
CA THR A 143 9.10 -5.42 22.88
C THR A 143 8.42 -4.77 24.07
N TYR A 144 7.13 -4.44 23.90
CA TYR A 144 6.31 -3.80 24.92
C TYR A 144 5.65 -4.86 25.80
N THR A 145 6.04 -4.91 27.08
CA THR A 145 5.41 -5.79 28.06
C THR A 145 4.63 -4.95 29.06
N PHE A 146 3.38 -5.32 29.30
CA PHE A 146 2.49 -4.61 30.20
C PHE A 146 2.26 -5.41 31.47
N TYR A 147 2.16 -4.73 32.60
CA TYR A 147 1.97 -5.36 33.91
C TYR A 147 0.86 -4.66 34.69
N GLU A 148 0.11 -5.46 35.45
CA GLU A 148 -0.82 -5.01 36.48
C GLU A 148 -0.30 -5.51 37.83
N GLY A 149 0.31 -4.60 38.61
CA GLY A 149 1.21 -5.01 39.68
C GLY A 149 2.39 -5.81 39.10
N ASP A 150 2.61 -7.02 39.60
CA ASP A 150 3.67 -7.93 39.11
C ASP A 150 3.20 -8.92 38.03
N LYS A 151 1.91 -8.89 37.66
CA LYS A 151 1.36 -9.87 36.72
C LYS A 151 1.44 -9.33 35.29
N PRO A 152 2.07 -10.06 34.35
CA PRO A 152 2.07 -9.67 32.95
C PRO A 152 0.64 -9.73 32.39
N VAL A 153 0.32 -8.72 31.59
CA VAL A 153 -1.01 -8.53 30.99
C VAL A 153 -0.88 -8.68 29.47
N PRO A 154 -1.79 -9.44 28.83
CA PRO A 154 -1.79 -9.55 27.38
C PRO A 154 -1.94 -8.18 26.71
N GLU A 155 -1.12 -7.90 25.72
CA GLU A 155 -1.16 -6.67 24.91
C GLU A 155 -2.57 -6.35 24.41
N GLN A 156 -3.30 -7.37 23.94
CA GLN A 156 -4.66 -7.19 23.43
C GLN A 156 -5.62 -6.62 24.49
N LYS A 157 -5.45 -6.95 25.77
CA LYS A 157 -6.28 -6.40 26.85
C LYS A 157 -6.05 -4.90 27.00
N ILE A 158 -4.80 -4.44 26.83
CA ILE A 158 -4.45 -3.03 26.83
C ILE A 158 -5.09 -2.34 25.62
N LEU A 159 -4.88 -2.87 24.42
CA LEU A 159 -5.43 -2.31 23.18
C LEU A 159 -6.95 -2.18 23.19
N ASN A 160 -7.66 -3.15 23.75
CA ASN A 160 -9.13 -3.12 23.86
C ASN A 160 -9.64 -1.97 24.76
N GLN A 161 -8.84 -1.52 25.73
CA GLN A 161 -9.18 -0.41 26.62
C GLN A 161 -8.66 0.94 26.09
N SER A 162 -7.73 0.92 25.14
CA SER A 162 -7.13 2.11 24.55
C SER A 162 -8.05 2.73 23.50
N PRO A 163 -8.52 3.98 23.66
CA PRO A 163 -9.37 4.64 22.67
C PRO A 163 -8.66 4.82 21.32
N LEU A 164 -9.41 4.65 20.22
CA LEU A 164 -8.93 4.89 18.87
C LEU A 164 -8.93 6.39 18.56
N ILE A 165 -7.80 6.92 18.05
CA ILE A 165 -7.63 8.33 17.70
C ILE A 165 -7.71 8.49 16.17
N LEU A 166 -6.91 7.70 15.44
CA LEU A 166 -6.81 7.73 13.98
C LEU A 166 -6.62 6.32 13.42
N THR A 167 -6.88 6.19 12.13
CA THR A 167 -6.64 4.96 11.37
C THR A 167 -5.77 5.22 10.15
N GLY A 168 -5.31 4.15 9.48
CA GLY A 168 -4.65 4.23 8.18
C GLY A 168 -5.43 5.01 7.11
N ARG A 169 -6.75 5.20 7.26
CA ARG A 169 -7.56 5.99 6.30
C ARG A 169 -7.29 7.49 6.40
N ASP A 170 -6.78 7.94 7.53
CA ASP A 170 -6.48 9.34 7.81
C ASP A 170 -5.09 9.75 7.27
N LEU A 171 -4.33 8.82 6.70
CA LEU A 171 -3.02 9.07 6.10
C LEU A 171 -3.16 9.51 4.63
N GLU A 172 -2.29 10.43 4.21
CA GLU A 172 -1.99 10.68 2.81
C GLU A 172 -1.18 9.49 2.25
N PRO A 173 -1.37 9.12 0.96
CA PRO A 173 -0.65 8.02 0.33
C PRO A 173 0.79 8.41 -0.05
N THR A 174 1.53 8.98 0.90
CA THR A 174 2.88 9.53 0.73
C THR A 174 3.89 8.95 1.71
N SER A 175 3.54 7.87 2.41
CA SER A 175 4.49 7.16 3.26
C SER A 175 5.68 6.67 2.45
N ALA A 176 6.87 6.83 3.00
CA ALA A 176 8.12 6.44 2.37
C ALA A 176 9.08 5.84 3.39
N GLN A 177 9.98 5.00 2.91
CA GLN A 177 11.15 4.62 3.70
C GLN A 177 12.10 5.83 3.75
N ASP A 178 12.64 6.07 4.94
CA ASP A 178 13.65 7.09 5.17
C ASP A 178 14.66 6.57 6.22
N THR A 179 15.64 7.39 6.55
CA THR A 179 16.62 7.15 7.60
C THR A 179 16.54 8.28 8.61
N ASP A 180 16.32 7.96 9.87
CA ASP A 180 16.34 8.93 10.95
C ASP A 180 17.75 9.53 11.08
N LEU A 181 17.86 10.85 10.96
CA LEU A 181 19.13 11.55 10.92
C LEU A 181 19.88 11.57 12.26
N GLN A 182 19.19 11.36 13.37
CA GLN A 182 19.79 11.38 14.71
C GLN A 182 20.36 10.02 15.08
N THR A 183 19.62 8.96 14.75
CA THR A 183 19.91 7.59 15.19
C THR A 183 20.56 6.76 14.09
N GLY A 184 20.40 7.15 12.82
CA GLY A 184 20.77 6.36 11.65
C GLY A 184 19.84 5.17 11.40
N GLU A 185 18.71 5.10 12.11
CA GLU A 185 17.77 3.99 12.01
C GLU A 185 16.87 4.11 10.79
N ILE A 186 16.51 2.97 10.22
CA ILE A 186 15.56 2.91 9.11
C ILE A 186 14.17 3.18 9.68
N VAL A 187 13.44 4.11 9.05
CA VAL A 187 12.10 4.51 9.49
C VAL A 187 11.12 4.55 8.33
N VAL A 188 9.83 4.58 8.67
CA VAL A 188 8.78 4.91 7.70
C VAL A 188 8.16 6.24 8.08
N THR A 189 8.23 7.20 7.17
CA THR A 189 7.56 8.49 7.34
C THR A 189 6.09 8.35 6.96
N PHE A 190 5.23 9.13 7.59
CA PHE A 190 3.84 9.26 7.18
C PHE A 190 3.39 10.70 7.33
N LYS A 191 2.34 11.03 6.58
CA LYS A 191 1.67 12.31 6.65
C LYS A 191 0.17 12.09 6.75
N LEU A 192 -0.49 12.87 7.59
CA LEU A 192 -1.93 12.85 7.78
C LEU A 192 -2.61 13.77 6.77
N LYS A 193 -3.82 13.38 6.36
CA LYS A 193 -4.74 14.23 5.61
C LYS A 193 -5.17 15.41 6.48
N PRO A 194 -5.62 16.54 5.90
CA PRO A 194 -6.01 17.74 6.66
C PRO A 194 -6.99 17.50 7.81
N GLN A 195 -7.96 16.59 7.64
CA GLN A 195 -8.89 16.20 8.70
C GLN A 195 -8.18 15.44 9.83
N GLY A 196 -7.36 14.44 9.47
CA GLY A 196 -6.56 13.67 10.43
C GLY A 196 -5.59 14.55 11.20
N THR A 197 -4.92 15.50 10.52
CA THR A 197 -4.03 16.48 11.15
C THR A 197 -4.76 17.31 12.21
N ARG A 198 -5.98 17.79 11.93
CA ARG A 198 -6.77 18.55 12.91
C ARG A 198 -7.15 17.71 14.13
N ILE A 199 -7.60 16.47 13.90
CA ILE A 199 -7.95 15.54 14.99
C ILE A 199 -6.72 15.25 15.85
N PHE A 200 -5.59 14.92 15.22
CA PHE A 200 -4.35 14.60 15.91
C PHE A 200 -3.78 15.80 16.68
N ALA A 201 -3.81 16.99 16.09
CA ALA A 201 -3.37 18.22 16.74
C ALA A 201 -4.21 18.53 17.97
N ASN A 202 -5.53 18.43 17.86
CA ASN A 202 -6.42 18.67 19.01
C ASN A 202 -6.20 17.64 20.12
N PHE A 203 -6.00 16.37 19.76
CA PHE A 203 -5.69 15.31 20.71
C PHE A 203 -4.35 15.56 21.40
N THR A 204 -3.26 15.68 20.65
CA THR A 204 -1.90 15.83 21.22
C THR A 204 -1.75 17.08 22.09
N ARG A 205 -2.45 18.19 21.77
CA ARG A 205 -2.52 19.38 22.65
C ARG A 205 -3.03 19.08 24.05
N GLN A 206 -4.02 18.19 24.16
CA GLN A 206 -4.66 17.86 25.43
C GLN A 206 -3.95 16.71 26.16
N HIS A 207 -3.07 15.98 25.48
CA HIS A 207 -2.48 14.72 25.94
C HIS A 207 -0.94 14.74 25.95
N VAL A 208 -0.32 15.92 26.09
CA VAL A 208 1.13 16.04 26.32
C VAL A 208 1.54 15.24 27.56
N ASP A 209 2.70 14.59 27.51
CA ASP A 209 3.26 13.70 28.52
C ASP A 209 2.51 12.38 28.73
N GLU A 210 1.61 12.03 27.78
CA GLU A 210 0.96 10.72 27.70
C GLU A 210 1.49 9.88 26.54
N MET A 211 1.18 8.59 26.58
CA MET A 211 1.62 7.62 25.59
C MET A 211 0.52 7.30 24.58
N LEU A 212 0.90 7.21 23.31
CA LEU A 212 0.07 6.65 22.25
C LEU A 212 0.74 5.37 21.74
N ALA A 213 -0.06 4.42 21.29
CA ALA A 213 0.41 3.23 20.59
C ALA A 213 0.10 3.36 19.10
N ILE A 214 1.10 3.07 18.28
CA ILE A 214 0.95 2.80 16.86
C ILE A 214 0.82 1.28 16.73
N VAL A 215 -0.33 0.85 16.22
CA VAL A 215 -0.72 -0.56 16.11
C VAL A 215 -0.84 -0.91 14.64
N LEU A 216 -0.23 -2.02 14.24
CA LEU A 216 -0.36 -2.58 12.90
C LEU A 216 -0.90 -4.00 12.98
N ASP A 217 -2.05 -4.23 12.35
CA ASP A 217 -2.72 -5.53 12.31
C ASP A 217 -2.95 -6.14 13.72
N GLY A 218 -3.31 -5.28 14.67
CA GLY A 218 -3.59 -5.66 16.06
C GLY A 218 -2.37 -5.84 16.95
N LYS A 219 -1.15 -5.56 16.45
CA LYS A 219 0.09 -5.60 17.24
C LYS A 219 0.69 -4.22 17.43
N ILE A 220 1.13 -3.91 18.66
CA ILE A 220 1.87 -2.68 18.93
C ILE A 220 3.23 -2.76 18.23
N ILE A 221 3.51 -1.77 17.39
CA ILE A 221 4.82 -1.63 16.74
C ILE A 221 5.65 -0.51 17.38
N VAL A 222 5.01 0.55 17.87
CA VAL A 222 5.69 1.69 18.52
C VAL A 222 4.79 2.27 19.60
N VAL A 223 5.37 2.70 20.72
CA VAL A 223 4.68 3.47 21.78
C VAL A 223 5.45 4.77 22.08
N PRO A 224 5.26 5.84 21.29
CA PRO A 224 5.89 7.12 21.60
C PRO A 224 5.18 7.88 22.72
N CYS A 225 5.96 8.69 23.44
CA CYS A 225 5.44 9.71 24.36
C CYS A 225 5.18 11.01 23.59
N ILE A 226 4.05 11.65 23.86
CA ILE A 226 3.71 12.97 23.28
C ILE A 226 4.49 14.02 24.04
N ASN A 227 5.63 14.46 23.51
CA ASN A 227 6.46 15.49 24.18
C ASN A 227 5.93 16.90 23.95
N GLU A 228 5.34 17.14 22.78
CA GLU A 228 4.77 18.43 22.38
C GLU A 228 3.55 18.23 21.46
N PRO A 229 2.69 19.24 21.29
CA PRO A 229 1.58 19.17 20.36
C PRO A 229 2.03 18.95 18.91
N ILE A 230 1.48 17.94 18.24
CA ILE A 230 1.83 17.61 16.85
C ILE A 230 0.81 18.28 15.92
N THR A 231 1.16 19.44 15.37
CA THR A 231 0.24 20.27 14.57
C THR A 231 0.43 20.18 13.06
N ASP A 232 1.56 19.63 12.61
CA ASP A 232 1.91 19.48 11.19
C ASP A 232 1.37 18.18 10.56
N GLY A 233 0.93 17.24 11.40
CA GLY A 233 0.37 15.97 10.97
C GLY A 233 1.39 15.04 10.32
N GLN A 234 2.67 15.19 10.65
CA GLN A 234 3.74 14.32 10.18
C GLN A 234 4.23 13.43 11.32
N GLY A 235 4.83 12.30 10.97
CA GLY A 235 5.42 11.43 11.96
C GLY A 235 6.29 10.33 11.37
N LEU A 236 7.01 9.66 12.27
CA LEU A 236 7.93 8.58 11.97
C LEU A 236 7.46 7.30 12.67
N ILE A 237 7.53 6.18 11.97
CA ILE A 237 7.31 4.85 12.53
C ILE A 237 8.67 4.18 12.68
N LEU A 238 9.10 4.05 13.93
CA LEU A 238 10.33 3.38 14.36
C LEU A 238 10.04 1.87 14.52
N GLY A 239 10.04 1.12 13.43
CA GLY A 239 9.63 -0.29 13.42
C GLY A 239 10.75 -1.31 13.65
N GLY A 240 11.98 -0.86 13.89
CA GLY A 240 13.16 -1.71 13.92
C GLY A 240 13.31 -2.57 12.66
N PHE A 241 13.23 -1.90 11.51
CA PHE A 241 13.40 -2.56 10.22
C PHE A 241 14.85 -3.01 10.07
N LYS A 242 15.04 -4.30 9.76
CA LYS A 242 16.37 -4.88 9.54
C LYS A 242 16.95 -4.45 8.20
N THR A 243 16.08 -4.13 7.24
CA THR A 243 16.47 -3.73 5.89
C THR A 243 15.60 -2.57 5.39
N PRO A 244 16.13 -1.70 4.50
CA PRO A 244 15.32 -0.63 3.89
C PRO A 244 14.12 -1.20 3.12
N GLN A 245 14.26 -2.42 2.61
CA GLN A 245 13.21 -3.10 1.89
C GLN A 245 11.99 -3.40 2.77
N GLU A 246 12.18 -3.73 4.05
CA GLU A 246 11.07 -3.96 4.99
C GLU A 246 10.27 -2.68 5.26
N ALA A 247 10.96 -1.55 5.43
CA ALA A 247 10.33 -0.25 5.58
C ALA A 247 9.57 0.16 4.29
N ARG A 248 10.17 -0.08 3.12
CA ARG A 248 9.51 0.16 1.82
C ARG A 248 8.26 -0.72 1.65
N ASP A 249 8.33 -1.98 2.06
CA ASP A 249 7.20 -2.92 2.04
C ASP A 249 6.05 -2.45 2.96
N LEU A 250 6.37 -1.86 4.11
CA LEU A 250 5.37 -1.23 4.96
C LEU A 250 4.78 0.04 4.33
N ALA A 251 5.63 0.94 3.81
CA ALA A 251 5.19 2.17 3.16
C ALA A 251 4.19 1.92 2.02
N VAL A 252 4.48 0.94 1.15
CA VAL A 252 3.56 0.53 0.06
C VAL A 252 2.20 0.09 0.61
N ARG A 253 2.20 -0.68 1.71
CA ARG A 253 0.97 -1.15 2.36
C ARG A 253 0.17 -0.01 2.98
N LEU A 254 0.83 0.96 3.62
CA LEU A 254 0.19 2.13 4.21
C LEU A 254 -0.43 3.02 3.12
N ASN A 255 0.31 3.29 2.03
CA ASN A 255 -0.17 4.13 0.92
C ASN A 255 -1.38 3.53 0.20
N SER A 256 -1.44 2.20 0.14
CA SER A 256 -2.55 1.50 -0.52
C SER A 256 -3.79 1.37 0.37
N GLY A 257 -3.65 1.65 1.67
CA GLY A 257 -4.72 1.50 2.65
C GLY A 257 -4.99 0.06 3.10
N PRO A 258 -5.90 -0.09 4.09
CA PRO A 258 -6.23 -1.39 4.65
C PRO A 258 -7.05 -2.21 3.66
N LEU A 259 -6.69 -3.49 3.57
CA LEU A 259 -7.44 -4.46 2.78
C LEU A 259 -8.83 -4.67 3.45
N PRO A 260 -9.95 -4.55 2.71
CA PRO A 260 -11.29 -4.65 3.30
C PRO A 260 -11.67 -6.08 3.72
N ALA A 261 -10.99 -7.07 3.17
CA ALA A 261 -11.16 -8.48 3.51
C ALA A 261 -9.80 -9.19 3.40
N PRO A 262 -9.39 -10.03 4.37
CA PRO A 262 -8.15 -10.79 4.27
C PRO A 262 -8.17 -11.72 3.07
N LEU A 263 -7.08 -11.73 2.31
CA LEU A 263 -6.88 -12.61 1.16
C LEU A 263 -5.93 -13.75 1.53
N ARG A 264 -6.17 -14.93 0.96
CA ARG A 264 -5.29 -16.09 1.06
C ARG A 264 -4.92 -16.60 -0.32
N VAL A 265 -3.75 -17.22 -0.41
CA VAL A 265 -3.32 -17.93 -1.62
C VAL A 265 -4.08 -19.25 -1.70
N VAL A 266 -4.74 -19.48 -2.82
CA VAL A 266 -5.43 -20.75 -3.11
C VAL A 266 -4.54 -21.66 -3.95
N LYS A 267 -3.82 -21.08 -4.92
CA LYS A 267 -2.99 -21.85 -5.85
C LYS A 267 -1.82 -20.99 -6.35
N ARG A 268 -0.69 -21.63 -6.62
CA ARG A 268 0.46 -21.06 -7.32
C ARG A 268 0.87 -22.02 -8.43
N GLU A 269 1.01 -21.51 -9.64
CA GLU A 269 1.39 -22.32 -10.79
C GLU A 269 2.41 -21.56 -11.62
N LYS A 270 3.47 -22.25 -12.03
CA LYS A 270 4.41 -21.70 -13.01
C LYS A 270 3.74 -21.77 -14.38
N VAL A 271 3.65 -20.63 -15.04
CA VAL A 271 3.13 -20.53 -16.41
C VAL A 271 4.34 -20.44 -17.33
N GLY A 272 4.57 -21.50 -18.11
CA GLY A 272 5.57 -21.47 -19.18
C GLY A 272 5.09 -20.65 -20.37
N ALA A 273 6.03 -20.19 -21.20
CA ALA A 273 5.68 -19.69 -22.52
C ALA A 273 5.01 -20.83 -23.29
N ARG A 274 3.75 -20.66 -23.72
CA ARG A 274 3.18 -21.58 -24.72
C ARG A 274 3.90 -21.29 -26.03
N LEU A 275 4.59 -22.28 -26.57
CA LEU A 275 4.96 -22.27 -27.99
C LEU A 275 3.68 -21.97 -28.79
N PRO A 276 3.69 -21.03 -29.75
CA PRO A 276 2.58 -20.91 -30.67
C PRO A 276 2.36 -22.28 -31.32
N PRO A 277 1.09 -22.71 -31.55
CA PRO A 277 0.85 -23.95 -32.26
C PRO A 277 1.61 -23.90 -33.60
N PRO A 278 2.30 -24.99 -34.00
CA PRO A 278 2.97 -25.03 -35.29
C PRO A 278 1.89 -24.91 -36.37
N GLY A 279 1.87 -23.77 -37.06
CA GLY A 279 0.85 -23.41 -38.03
C GLY A 279 1.46 -22.70 -39.22
N GLU A 280 1.81 -23.50 -40.23
CA GLU A 280 1.38 -23.28 -41.61
C GLU A 280 1.83 -21.97 -42.27
N ASN A 281 3.08 -21.99 -42.78
CA ASN A 281 3.46 -21.35 -44.04
C ASN A 281 4.89 -21.79 -44.41
N ALA A 282 5.02 -23.04 -44.86
CA ALA A 282 6.13 -23.40 -45.73
C ALA A 282 5.69 -23.05 -47.16
N PRO A 283 6.33 -22.10 -47.86
CA PRO A 283 6.02 -21.87 -49.26
C PRO A 283 6.38 -23.13 -50.05
N GLN A 284 5.39 -23.77 -50.67
CA GLN A 284 5.62 -24.78 -51.68
C GLN A 284 6.36 -24.11 -52.84
N ARG A 285 7.67 -24.35 -52.94
CA ARG A 285 8.41 -24.08 -54.17
C ARG A 285 8.01 -25.16 -55.19
N ARG A 286 7.32 -24.72 -56.24
CA ARG A 286 7.30 -25.42 -57.53
C ARG A 286 8.65 -25.25 -58.21
#